data_AF-A0A537DV71-F1
#
_entry.id   AF-A0A537DV71-F1
#
_cell.length_a   1.000
_cell.length_b   1.000
_cell.length_c   1.000
_cell.angle_alpha   90.00
_cell.angle_beta   90.00
_cell.angle_gamma   90.00
#
_symmetry.space_group_name_H-M   'P 1'
#
loop_
_entity.id
_entity.type
_entity.pdbx_description
1 polymer ?
#
loop_
_entity_poly.entity_id
_entity_poly.type
_entity_poly.pdbx_seq_one_letter_code
_entity_poly.pdbx_strand_id
1 'polypeptide(L)'
;MLDDFAILFLALWFIVVAIFGYSAYWAFALRRVLMQHLYRRQASWVGWMAIYFVAISTFLTLALSFNVNLLPVNILGGLLISSGFIVLFFWIDSTIRVARRSDPLYRDSGRWSKLRYLWGIATIGGAIGALVDSIFSGFTTVAPFSGALLFGAITLLLSAKRSGDPTLRVHLKWMGLCIFILWLGNQIIGPLFNIITDAYLVETIALALVGLSAYSLYRSARSLAPIGRLSRIEAAGLGPGPVAAGSQ
;
A
#
# COMPACT_ATOMS: atom_id res chain seq x y z
N MET A 1 0.21 -18.43 30.60
CA MET A 1 -0.92 -18.51 29.67
C MET A 1 -0.79 -17.32 28.74
N LEU A 2 -0.82 -17.52 27.43
CA LEU A 2 -0.96 -16.39 26.50
C LEU A 2 -2.41 -15.93 26.59
N ASP A 3 -2.64 -14.65 26.83
CA ASP A 3 -3.99 -14.08 26.82
C ASP A 3 -4.62 -14.28 25.44
N ASP A 4 -5.93 -14.56 25.39
CA ASP A 4 -6.65 -14.87 24.14
C ASP A 4 -6.45 -13.79 23.06
N PHE A 5 -6.28 -12.52 23.48
CA PHE A 5 -5.98 -11.39 22.60
C PHE A 5 -4.58 -11.44 21.98
N ALA A 6 -3.57 -11.95 22.70
CA ALA A 6 -2.23 -12.12 22.16
C ALA A 6 -2.20 -13.21 21.07
N ILE A 7 -2.96 -14.30 21.25
CA ILE A 7 -3.13 -15.35 20.24
C ILE A 7 -3.85 -14.79 19.01
N LEU A 8 -4.93 -14.05 19.21
CA LEU A 8 -5.67 -13.40 18.13
C LEU A 8 -4.79 -12.42 17.34
N PHE A 9 -4.01 -11.60 18.04
CA PHE A 9 -3.06 -10.66 17.43
C PHE A 9 -2.04 -11.39 16.55
N LEU A 10 -1.41 -12.46 17.05
CA LEU A 10 -0.45 -13.25 16.29
C LEU A 10 -1.09 -13.93 15.06
N ALA A 11 -2.28 -14.51 15.22
CA ALA A 11 -3.01 -15.13 14.11
C ALA A 11 -3.33 -14.11 13.01
N LEU A 12 -3.80 -12.93 13.40
CA LEU A 12 -4.11 -11.84 12.48
C LEU A 12 -2.85 -11.31 11.79
N TRP A 13 -1.73 -11.20 12.51
CA TRP A 13 -0.43 -10.84 11.95
C TRP A 13 0.02 -11.81 10.87
N PHE A 14 -0.07 -13.11 11.12
CA PHE A 14 0.24 -14.13 10.10
C PHE A 14 -0.62 -13.96 8.85
N ILE A 15 -1.92 -13.69 9.01
CA ILE A 15 -2.83 -13.43 7.89
C ILE A 15 -2.39 -12.18 7.11
N VAL A 16 -2.07 -11.08 7.80
CA VAL A 16 -1.59 -9.83 7.19
C VAL A 16 -0.32 -10.06 6.38
N VAL A 17 0.68 -10.73 6.97
CA VAL A 17 1.94 -11.05 6.30
C VAL A 17 1.71 -11.95 5.09
N ALA A 18 0.83 -12.97 5.21
CA ALA A 18 0.48 -13.84 4.11
C ALA A 18 -0.21 -13.08 2.96
N ILE A 19 -1.13 -12.17 3.24
CA ILE A 19 -1.83 -11.37 2.22
C ILE A 19 -0.84 -10.43 1.52
N PHE A 20 0.03 -9.73 2.26
CA PHE A 20 1.04 -8.89 1.64
C PHE A 20 2.03 -9.73 0.82
N GLY A 21 2.54 -10.84 1.35
CA GLY A 21 3.40 -11.77 0.62
C GLY A 21 2.76 -12.27 -0.67
N TYR A 22 1.47 -12.65 -0.61
CA TYR A 22 0.70 -13.08 -1.77
C TYR A 22 0.50 -11.94 -2.80
N SER A 23 0.29 -10.71 -2.32
CA SER A 23 0.22 -9.53 -3.19
C SER A 23 1.55 -9.25 -3.89
N ALA A 24 2.68 -9.42 -3.20
CA ALA A 24 4.02 -9.28 -3.76
C ALA A 24 4.28 -10.34 -4.85
N TYR A 25 3.97 -11.60 -4.54
CA TYR A 25 4.06 -12.72 -5.48
C TYR A 25 3.29 -12.41 -6.77
N TRP A 26 2.01 -12.04 -6.65
CA TRP A 26 1.18 -11.70 -7.81
C TRP A 26 1.72 -10.51 -8.60
N ALA A 27 2.15 -9.46 -7.92
CA ALA A 27 2.68 -8.26 -8.55
C ALA A 27 3.95 -8.57 -9.38
N PHE A 28 4.87 -9.37 -8.84
CA PHE A 28 6.08 -9.76 -9.57
C PHE A 28 5.82 -10.79 -10.67
N ALA A 29 4.87 -11.71 -10.48
CA ALA A 29 4.44 -12.64 -11.52
C ALA A 29 3.85 -11.89 -12.73
N LEU A 30 2.89 -10.98 -12.49
CA LEU A 30 2.26 -10.18 -13.55
C LEU A 30 3.24 -9.26 -14.26
N ARG A 31 4.22 -8.69 -13.54
CA ARG A 31 5.27 -7.84 -14.13
C ARG A 31 6.03 -8.51 -15.28
N ARG A 32 6.17 -9.84 -15.27
CA ARG A 32 6.88 -10.58 -16.33
C ARG A 32 6.04 -10.72 -17.61
N VAL A 33 4.71 -10.74 -17.48
CA VAL A 33 3.77 -11.00 -18.58
C VAL A 33 3.26 -9.69 -19.21
N LEU A 34 3.30 -8.57 -18.48
CA LEU A 34 2.82 -7.28 -18.95
C LEU A 34 3.74 -6.71 -20.05
N MET A 35 3.19 -6.44 -21.24
CA MET A 35 3.96 -5.90 -22.37
C MET A 35 4.28 -4.41 -22.23
N GLN A 36 3.35 -3.61 -21.68
CA GLN A 36 3.56 -2.17 -21.55
C GLN A 36 4.43 -1.84 -20.34
N HIS A 37 5.48 -1.06 -20.58
CA HIS A 37 6.45 -0.65 -19.56
C HIS A 37 5.79 0.04 -18.35
N LEU A 38 4.76 0.85 -18.58
CA LEU A 38 4.02 1.56 -17.54
C LEU A 38 3.34 0.61 -16.55
N TYR A 39 2.67 -0.44 -17.05
CA TYR A 39 2.04 -1.45 -16.19
C TYR A 39 3.05 -2.31 -15.44
N ARG A 40 4.18 -2.66 -16.09
CA ARG A 40 5.29 -3.36 -15.42
C ARG A 40 5.85 -2.55 -14.25
N ARG A 41 5.98 -1.23 -14.43
CA ARG A 41 6.48 -0.33 -13.39
C ARG A 41 5.50 -0.23 -12.21
N GLN A 42 4.20 -0.11 -12.48
CA GLN A 42 3.19 -0.10 -11.42
C GLN A 42 3.13 -1.44 -10.67
N ALA A 43 3.18 -2.56 -11.39
CA ALA A 43 3.31 -3.88 -10.77
C ALA A 43 4.57 -4.00 -9.91
N SER A 44 5.72 -3.49 -10.35
CA SER A 44 6.94 -3.49 -9.52
C SER A 44 6.78 -2.65 -8.25
N TRP A 45 6.13 -1.48 -8.33
CA TRP A 45 5.88 -0.65 -7.16
C TRP A 45 5.00 -1.35 -6.14
N VAL A 46 3.89 -1.96 -6.58
CA VAL A 46 3.02 -2.75 -5.69
C VAL A 46 3.79 -3.88 -5.01
N GLY A 47 4.63 -4.60 -5.77
CA GLY A 47 5.45 -5.68 -5.22
C GLY A 47 6.46 -5.22 -4.17
N TRP A 48 7.17 -4.11 -4.44
CA TRP A 48 8.11 -3.53 -3.47
C TRP A 48 7.41 -3.01 -2.22
N MET A 49 6.23 -2.40 -2.35
CA MET A 49 5.44 -1.94 -1.22
C MET A 49 4.95 -3.08 -0.36
N ALA A 50 4.48 -4.15 -1.00
CA ALA A 50 4.06 -5.34 -0.28
C ALA A 50 5.21 -5.95 0.53
N ILE A 51 6.41 -6.06 -0.05
CA ILE A 51 7.61 -6.50 0.69
C ILE A 51 7.92 -5.54 1.84
N TYR A 52 7.89 -4.23 1.58
CA TYR A 52 8.13 -3.22 2.60
C TYR A 52 7.14 -3.34 3.76
N PHE A 53 5.85 -3.52 3.47
CA PHE A 53 4.80 -3.71 4.48
C PHE A 53 4.96 -5.02 5.27
N VAL A 54 5.44 -6.09 4.65
CA VAL A 54 5.83 -7.32 5.38
C VAL A 54 6.98 -7.01 6.33
N ALA A 55 8.06 -6.39 5.84
CA ALA A 55 9.25 -6.13 6.64
C ALA A 55 8.94 -5.26 7.86
N ILE A 56 8.20 -4.16 7.67
CA ILE A 56 7.78 -3.28 8.77
C ILE A 56 6.84 -4.00 9.74
N SER A 57 5.81 -4.71 9.24
CA SER A 57 4.88 -5.46 10.09
C SER A 57 5.58 -6.52 10.94
N THR A 58 6.47 -7.31 10.34
CA THR A 58 7.28 -8.31 11.06
C THR A 58 8.20 -7.65 12.09
N PHE A 59 8.87 -6.55 11.75
CA PHE A 59 9.71 -5.83 12.70
C PHE A 59 8.92 -5.32 13.90
N LEU A 60 7.80 -4.63 13.67
CA LEU A 60 6.93 -4.08 14.73
C LEU A 60 6.37 -5.18 15.63
N THR A 61 5.86 -6.26 15.04
CA THR A 61 5.29 -7.39 15.81
C THR A 61 6.35 -8.08 16.67
N LEU A 62 7.56 -8.31 16.16
CA LEU A 62 8.64 -8.88 16.96
C LEU A 62 9.05 -7.93 18.09
N ALA A 63 9.24 -6.64 17.78
CA ALA A 63 9.69 -5.67 18.77
C ALA A 63 8.66 -5.47 19.90
N LEU A 64 7.36 -5.47 19.57
CA LEU A 64 6.26 -5.46 20.54
C LEU A 64 6.21 -6.76 21.36
N SER A 65 6.31 -7.94 20.73
CA SER A 65 6.18 -9.23 21.40
C SER A 65 7.29 -9.49 22.42
N PHE A 66 8.50 -9.02 22.13
CA PHE A 66 9.65 -9.15 23.03
C PHE A 66 9.87 -7.93 23.94
N ASN A 67 8.99 -6.91 23.82
CA ASN A 67 9.07 -5.65 24.56
C ASN A 67 10.49 -5.02 24.54
N VAL A 68 11.14 -5.04 23.37
CA VAL A 68 12.54 -4.64 23.24
C VAL A 68 12.64 -3.14 22.99
N ASN A 69 13.01 -2.40 24.02
CA ASN A 69 13.24 -0.96 23.94
C ASN A 69 14.73 -0.62 24.09
N LEU A 70 15.57 -1.24 23.25
CA LEU A 70 17.00 -0.99 23.22
C LEU A 70 17.33 0.04 22.13
N LEU A 71 18.30 0.93 22.40
CA LEU A 71 18.72 1.97 21.47
C LEU A 71 19.00 1.46 20.05
N PRO A 72 19.71 0.32 19.82
CA PRO A 72 19.91 -0.20 18.47
C PRO A 72 18.62 -0.61 17.76
N VAL A 73 17.65 -1.18 18.48
CA VAL A 73 16.34 -1.58 17.94
C VAL A 73 15.52 -0.34 17.60
N ASN A 74 15.56 0.67 18.45
CA ASN A 74 14.91 1.96 18.22
C ASN A 74 15.46 2.67 16.98
N ILE A 75 16.79 2.70 16.80
CA ILE A 75 17.43 3.25 15.59
C ILE A 75 17.00 2.47 14.35
N LEU A 76 17.02 1.13 14.39
CA LEU A 76 16.62 0.29 13.25
C LEU A 76 15.15 0.48 12.89
N GLY A 77 14.26 0.50 13.89
CA GLY A 77 12.83 0.76 13.71
C GLY A 77 12.57 2.16 13.14
N GLY A 78 13.27 3.16 13.68
CA GLY A 78 13.28 4.53 13.19
C GLY A 78 13.66 4.62 11.72
N LEU A 79 14.79 4.02 11.34
CA LEU A 79 15.25 4.00 9.94
C LEU A 79 14.26 3.28 9.02
N LEU A 80 13.68 2.17 9.47
CA LEU A 80 12.69 1.43 8.71
C LEU A 80 11.45 2.30 8.45
N ILE A 81 10.84 2.85 9.50
CA ILE A 81 9.67 3.72 9.41
C ILE A 81 9.97 4.96 8.55
N SER A 82 11.11 5.62 8.79
CA SER A 82 11.57 6.82 8.07
C SER A 82 11.80 6.54 6.57
N SER A 83 12.33 5.36 6.24
CA SER A 83 12.46 4.95 4.83
C SER A 83 11.09 4.77 4.17
N GLY A 84 10.09 4.27 4.92
CA GLY A 84 8.70 4.23 4.49
C GLY A 84 8.14 5.58 4.11
N PHE A 85 8.54 6.63 4.83
CA PHE A 85 8.17 8.01 4.51
C PHE A 85 8.46 8.36 3.06
N ILE A 86 9.71 8.17 2.71
CA ILE A 86 10.26 8.49 1.42
C ILE A 86 9.67 7.56 0.34
N VAL A 87 9.62 6.26 0.63
CA VAL A 87 9.20 5.22 -0.31
C VAL A 87 7.72 5.36 -0.69
N LEU A 88 6.82 5.54 0.30
CA LEU A 88 5.39 5.74 0.05
C LEU A 88 5.12 7.02 -0.76
N PHE A 89 5.81 8.12 -0.45
CA PHE A 89 5.67 9.35 -1.24
C PHE A 89 6.08 9.15 -2.69
N PHE A 90 7.23 8.52 -2.95
CA PHE A 90 7.66 8.22 -4.32
C PHE A 90 6.69 7.32 -5.06
N TRP A 91 6.09 6.36 -4.35
CA TRP A 91 5.07 5.49 -4.93
C TRP A 91 3.83 6.25 -5.33
N ILE A 92 3.25 7.04 -4.41
CA ILE A 92 2.09 7.89 -4.68
C ILE A 92 2.37 8.85 -5.84
N ASP A 93 3.50 9.55 -5.81
CA ASP A 93 3.88 10.50 -6.86
C ASP A 93 4.08 9.81 -8.22
N SER A 94 4.67 8.62 -8.24
CA SER A 94 4.83 7.84 -9.47
C SER A 94 3.47 7.41 -10.05
N THR A 95 2.53 7.02 -9.20
CA THR A 95 1.19 6.57 -9.59
C THR A 95 0.32 7.72 -10.07
N ILE A 96 0.33 8.87 -9.39
CA ILE A 96 -0.43 10.05 -9.82
C ILE A 96 0.07 10.55 -11.18
N ARG A 97 1.40 10.54 -11.41
CA ARG A 97 1.96 10.90 -12.72
C ARG A 97 1.51 9.94 -13.84
N VAL A 98 1.43 8.65 -13.54
CA VAL A 98 0.90 7.65 -14.48
C VAL A 98 -0.60 7.88 -14.73
N ALA A 99 -1.38 8.15 -13.68
CA ALA A 99 -2.80 8.43 -13.81
C ALA A 99 -3.07 9.68 -14.67
N ARG A 100 -2.26 10.74 -14.53
CA ARG A 100 -2.39 11.96 -15.34
C ARG A 100 -2.14 11.70 -16.84
N ARG A 101 -1.20 10.80 -17.18
CA ARG A 101 -0.94 10.41 -18.58
C ARG A 101 -2.08 9.61 -19.21
N SER A 102 -2.89 8.96 -18.37
CA SER A 102 -4.07 8.20 -18.82
C SER A 102 -5.37 9.03 -18.87
N ASP A 103 -5.34 10.27 -18.37
CA ASP A 103 -6.47 11.20 -18.45
C ASP A 103 -6.51 11.80 -19.87
N PRO A 104 -7.60 11.65 -20.64
CA PRO A 104 -7.73 12.23 -21.97
C PRO A 104 -7.49 13.74 -22.02
N LEU A 105 -7.73 14.45 -20.91
CA LEU A 105 -7.62 15.90 -20.81
C LEU A 105 -6.35 16.36 -20.06
N TYR A 106 -5.45 15.43 -19.71
CA TYR A 106 -4.18 15.68 -19.01
C TYR A 106 -4.30 16.57 -17.75
N ARG A 107 -5.47 16.57 -17.12
CA ARG A 107 -5.80 17.45 -16.00
C ARG A 107 -4.94 17.11 -14.79
N ASP A 108 -4.48 18.14 -14.10
CA ASP A 108 -3.69 17.95 -12.88
C ASP A 108 -4.63 17.75 -11.67
N SER A 109 -4.81 16.49 -11.25
CA SER A 109 -5.65 16.14 -10.10
C SER A 109 -5.16 16.83 -8.84
N GLY A 110 -5.98 17.74 -8.30
CA GLY A 110 -5.67 18.46 -7.07
C GLY A 110 -4.44 19.37 -7.15
N ARG A 111 -4.01 19.78 -8.36
CA ARG A 111 -2.76 20.55 -8.56
C ARG A 111 -1.51 19.83 -8.02
N TRP A 112 -1.50 18.49 -8.09
CA TRP A 112 -0.40 17.66 -7.56
C TRP A 112 0.97 18.10 -8.09
N SER A 113 1.07 18.51 -9.35
CA SER A 113 2.35 18.95 -9.92
C SER A 113 3.00 20.12 -9.16
N LYS A 114 2.20 21.00 -8.57
CA LYS A 114 2.66 22.13 -7.74
C LYS A 114 2.84 21.72 -6.28
N LEU A 115 1.87 20.99 -5.74
CA LEU A 115 1.85 20.62 -4.31
C LEU A 115 2.85 19.51 -3.96
N ARG A 116 3.32 18.72 -4.94
CA ARG A 116 4.26 17.62 -4.67
C ARG A 116 5.54 18.05 -3.98
N TYR A 117 6.04 19.27 -4.23
CA TYR A 117 7.27 19.74 -3.59
C TYR A 117 7.03 20.06 -2.12
N LEU A 118 5.90 20.70 -1.80
CA LEU A 118 5.47 20.96 -0.43
C LEU A 118 5.28 19.64 0.33
N TRP A 119 4.57 18.69 -0.27
CA TRP A 119 4.39 17.36 0.32
C TRP A 119 5.70 16.57 0.41
N GLY A 120 6.62 16.74 -0.54
CA GLY A 120 7.94 16.12 -0.50
C GLY A 120 8.80 16.64 0.66
N ILE A 121 8.83 17.97 0.85
CA ILE A 121 9.53 18.59 1.99
C ILE A 121 8.88 18.14 3.31
N ALA A 122 7.55 18.17 3.40
CA ALA A 122 6.84 17.70 4.59
C ALA A 122 7.12 16.22 4.87
N THR A 123 7.26 15.39 3.83
CA THR A 123 7.59 13.97 3.96
C THR A 123 9.01 13.77 4.47
N ILE A 124 9.99 14.55 3.98
CA ILE A 124 11.38 14.49 4.46
C ILE A 124 11.45 14.95 5.92
N GLY A 125 10.78 16.06 6.25
CA GLY A 125 10.69 16.54 7.63
C GLY A 125 10.03 15.51 8.55
N GLY A 126 8.96 14.86 8.09
CA GLY A 126 8.31 13.76 8.80
C GLY A 126 9.21 12.55 8.98
N ALA A 127 10.01 12.17 7.97
CA ALA A 127 10.98 11.09 8.07
C ALA A 127 12.07 11.39 9.10
N ILE A 128 12.61 12.61 9.10
CA ILE A 128 13.62 13.03 10.09
C ILE A 128 13.00 13.05 11.49
N GLY A 129 11.79 13.62 11.63
CA GLY A 129 11.06 13.65 12.89
C GLY A 129 10.79 12.25 13.43
N ALA A 130 10.38 11.32 12.56
CA ALA A 130 10.16 9.92 12.89
C ALA A 130 11.43 9.23 13.40
N LEU A 131 12.56 9.46 12.74
CA LEU A 131 13.85 8.92 13.17
C LEU A 131 14.25 9.48 14.55
N VAL A 132 14.16 10.81 14.72
CA VAL A 132 14.50 11.47 15.98
C VAL A 132 13.61 10.96 17.11
N ASP A 133 12.29 10.95 16.91
CA ASP A 133 11.34 10.49 17.93
C ASP A 133 11.56 9.02 18.28
N SER A 134 11.85 8.17 17.29
CA SER A 134 12.15 6.76 17.56
C SER A 134 13.38 6.57 18.45
N ILE A 135 14.40 7.44 18.33
CA ILE A 135 15.64 7.38 19.11
C ILE A 135 15.39 7.79 20.57
N PHE A 136 14.61 8.84 20.78
CA PHE A 136 14.40 9.43 22.12
C PHE A 136 13.22 8.81 22.88
N SER A 137 12.15 8.46 22.18
CA SER A 137 10.86 8.05 22.75
C SER A 137 10.53 6.59 22.48
N GLY A 138 11.27 5.94 21.56
CA GLY A 138 11.00 4.58 21.07
C GLY A 138 10.22 4.59 19.74
N PHE A 139 10.39 3.53 18.94
CA PHE A 139 9.78 3.45 17.59
C PHE A 139 8.24 3.33 17.62
N THR A 140 7.65 3.03 18.78
CA THR A 140 6.21 2.85 18.98
C THR A 140 5.44 4.17 19.04
N THR A 141 6.11 5.31 19.24
CA THR A 141 5.46 6.64 19.37
C THR A 141 5.49 7.46 18.09
N VAL A 142 6.07 6.93 17.01
CA VAL A 142 6.39 7.70 15.80
C VAL A 142 5.14 8.33 15.18
N ALA A 143 5.13 9.66 15.17
CA ALA A 143 4.01 10.49 14.75
C ALA A 143 3.56 10.28 13.28
N PRO A 144 2.25 10.41 13.03
CA PRO A 144 1.61 9.90 11.82
C PRO A 144 1.86 10.70 10.55
N PHE A 145 1.94 9.93 9.48
CA PHE A 145 1.94 10.23 8.05
C PHE A 145 0.66 10.93 7.51
N SER A 146 0.09 11.87 8.25
CA SER A 146 -1.35 12.17 8.13
C SER A 146 -1.72 12.94 6.85
N GLY A 147 -1.15 14.13 6.64
CA GLY A 147 -1.58 15.02 5.56
C GLY A 147 -1.26 14.49 4.15
N ALA A 148 -0.03 14.00 3.95
CA ALA A 148 0.45 13.58 2.64
C ALA A 148 -0.24 12.30 2.15
N LEU A 149 -0.49 11.32 3.05
CA LEU A 149 -1.21 10.10 2.68
C LEU A 149 -2.68 10.38 2.39
N LEU A 150 -3.35 11.19 3.21
CA LEU A 150 -4.75 11.55 2.97
C LEU A 150 -4.90 12.27 1.64
N PHE A 151 -4.07 13.30 1.39
CA PHE A 151 -4.10 14.04 0.14
C PHE A 151 -3.74 13.15 -1.06
N GLY A 152 -2.73 12.27 -0.91
CA GLY A 152 -2.36 11.26 -1.91
C GLY A 152 -3.49 10.28 -2.22
N ALA A 153 -4.19 9.78 -1.21
CA ALA A 153 -5.33 8.87 -1.38
C ALA A 153 -6.48 9.56 -2.12
N ILE A 154 -6.86 10.77 -1.71
CA ILE A 154 -7.93 11.54 -2.35
C ILE A 154 -7.57 11.84 -3.81
N THR A 155 -6.35 12.29 -4.07
CA THR A 155 -5.90 12.60 -5.43
C THR A 155 -5.86 11.36 -6.32
N LEU A 156 -5.47 10.19 -5.80
CA LEU A 156 -5.55 8.92 -6.53
C LEU A 156 -6.99 8.51 -6.84
N LEU A 157 -7.90 8.61 -5.87
CA LEU A 157 -9.33 8.29 -6.06
C LEU A 157 -10.00 9.22 -7.07
N LEU A 158 -9.68 10.51 -7.03
CA LEU A 158 -10.14 11.49 -8.04
C LEU A 158 -9.56 11.19 -9.43
N SER A 159 -8.28 10.83 -9.50
CA SER A 159 -7.63 10.46 -10.75
C SER A 159 -8.22 9.18 -11.35
N ALA A 160 -8.62 8.22 -10.51
CA ALA A 160 -9.27 7.00 -10.95
C ALA A 160 -10.58 7.28 -11.68
N LYS A 161 -11.41 8.22 -11.18
CA LYS A 161 -12.67 8.61 -11.84
C LYS A 161 -12.45 9.21 -13.23
N ARG A 162 -11.28 9.80 -13.49
CA ARG A 162 -10.95 10.51 -14.74
C ARG A 162 -10.10 9.69 -15.72
N SER A 163 -9.45 8.62 -15.26
CA SER A 163 -8.65 7.73 -16.11
C SER A 163 -9.49 7.14 -17.25
N GLY A 164 -9.03 7.29 -18.48
CA GLY A 164 -9.65 6.70 -19.68
C GLY A 164 -9.47 5.18 -19.75
N ASP A 165 -8.41 4.65 -19.14
CA ASP A 165 -8.14 3.21 -19.12
C ASP A 165 -8.90 2.52 -17.96
N PRO A 166 -9.77 1.53 -18.24
CA PRO A 166 -10.54 0.83 -17.21
C PRO A 166 -9.68 -0.02 -16.27
N THR A 167 -8.59 -0.63 -16.76
CA THR A 167 -7.68 -1.44 -15.94
C THR A 167 -6.96 -0.55 -14.94
N LEU A 168 -6.39 0.57 -15.42
CA LEU A 168 -5.71 1.53 -14.56
C LEU A 168 -6.67 2.20 -13.58
N ARG A 169 -7.91 2.49 -14.00
CA ARG A 169 -8.95 3.01 -13.11
C ARG A 169 -9.21 2.10 -11.91
N VAL A 170 -9.33 0.79 -12.13
CA VAL A 170 -9.54 -0.17 -11.05
C VAL A 170 -8.31 -0.24 -10.13
N HIS A 171 -7.11 -0.28 -10.71
CA HIS A 171 -5.86 -0.27 -9.97
C HIS A 171 -5.72 0.96 -9.04
N LEU A 172 -5.99 2.15 -9.58
CA LEU A 172 -5.95 3.42 -8.85
C LEU A 172 -6.98 3.49 -7.72
N LYS A 173 -8.19 2.95 -7.93
CA LYS A 173 -9.21 2.86 -6.87
C LYS A 173 -8.70 2.04 -5.68
N TRP A 174 -8.19 0.84 -5.95
CA TRP A 174 -7.69 -0.06 -4.90
C TRP A 174 -6.44 0.48 -4.22
N MET A 175 -5.54 1.13 -4.97
CA MET A 175 -4.36 1.76 -4.38
C MET A 175 -4.74 2.96 -3.50
N GLY A 176 -5.65 3.83 -3.97
CA GLY A 176 -6.17 4.93 -3.17
C GLY A 176 -6.88 4.45 -1.90
N LEU A 177 -7.66 3.36 -2.00
CA LEU A 177 -8.31 2.72 -0.85
C LEU A 177 -7.28 2.17 0.14
N CYS A 178 -6.23 1.49 -0.33
CA CYS A 178 -5.14 0.97 0.50
C CYS A 178 -4.49 2.10 1.32
N ILE A 179 -4.11 3.20 0.67
CA ILE A 179 -3.47 4.35 1.34
C ILE A 179 -4.44 5.02 2.32
N PHE A 180 -5.72 5.16 1.95
CA PHE A 180 -6.72 5.72 2.83
C PHE A 180 -6.93 4.88 4.10
N ILE A 181 -6.99 3.55 3.97
CA ILE A 181 -7.14 2.64 5.11
C ILE A 181 -5.90 2.69 6.01
N LEU A 182 -4.69 2.70 5.43
CA LEU A 182 -3.45 2.86 6.20
C LEU A 182 -3.43 4.19 6.98
N TRP A 183 -3.83 5.28 6.32
CA TRP A 183 -3.98 6.58 6.96
C TRP A 183 -4.99 6.51 8.12
N LEU A 184 -6.18 5.95 7.87
CA LEU A 184 -7.25 5.83 8.86
C LEU A 184 -6.80 5.02 10.08
N GLY A 185 -6.18 3.86 9.85
CA GLY A 185 -5.67 3.00 10.94
C GLY A 185 -4.72 3.75 11.84
N ASN A 186 -3.81 4.52 11.24
CA ASN A 186 -2.86 5.31 11.99
C ASN A 186 -3.47 6.58 12.65
N GLN A 187 -4.62 7.09 12.20
CA GLN A 187 -5.32 8.18 12.90
C GLN A 187 -6.14 7.69 14.12
N ILE A 188 -6.60 6.44 14.12
CA ILE A 188 -7.47 5.93 15.19
C ILE A 188 -6.70 5.36 16.38
N ILE A 189 -5.42 4.97 16.21
CA ILE A 189 -4.62 4.35 17.29
C ILE A 189 -4.56 5.24 18.54
N GLY A 190 -4.17 6.52 18.39
CA GLY A 190 -4.07 7.44 19.52
C GLY A 190 -5.40 7.63 20.28
N PRO A 191 -6.51 7.97 19.60
CA PRO A 191 -7.83 8.02 20.22
C PRO A 191 -8.25 6.70 20.88
N LEU A 192 -7.93 5.55 20.29
CA LEU A 192 -8.26 4.24 20.86
C LEU A 192 -7.49 3.98 22.17
N PHE A 193 -6.20 4.29 22.24
CA PHE A 193 -5.42 4.18 23.48
C PHE A 193 -5.95 5.07 24.62
N ASN A 194 -6.61 6.18 24.31
CA ASN A 194 -7.22 7.04 25.32
C ASN A 194 -8.53 6.47 25.90
N ILE A 195 -9.18 5.55 25.18
CA ILE A 195 -10.49 4.97 25.56
C ILE A 195 -10.33 3.55 26.07
N ILE A 196 -9.40 2.79 25.50
CA ILE A 196 -9.17 1.37 25.74
C ILE A 196 -7.80 1.21 26.40
N THR A 197 -7.80 0.66 27.60
CA THR A 197 -6.57 0.43 28.39
C THR A 197 -5.80 -0.82 27.97
N ASP A 198 -6.46 -1.78 27.31
CA ASP A 198 -5.81 -2.99 26.79
C ASP A 198 -5.09 -2.71 25.46
N ALA A 199 -3.75 -2.67 25.53
CA ALA A 199 -2.91 -2.42 24.37
C ALA A 199 -3.04 -3.50 23.28
N TYR A 200 -3.22 -4.78 23.63
CA TYR A 200 -3.36 -5.84 22.64
C TYR A 200 -4.66 -5.70 21.84
N LEU A 201 -5.73 -5.24 22.48
CA LEU A 201 -7.00 -4.99 21.80
C LEU A 201 -6.89 -3.83 20.80
N VAL A 202 -6.24 -2.72 21.18
CA VAL A 202 -6.00 -1.58 20.29
C VAL A 202 -5.14 -1.99 19.08
N GLU A 203 -4.04 -2.71 19.33
CA GLU A 203 -3.16 -3.20 18.26
C GLU A 203 -3.85 -4.20 17.35
N THR A 204 -4.73 -5.06 17.87
CA THR A 204 -5.52 -6.00 17.06
C THR A 204 -6.48 -5.27 16.10
N ILE A 205 -7.14 -4.20 16.57
CA ILE A 205 -8.00 -3.36 15.72
C ILE A 205 -7.18 -2.67 14.63
N ALA A 206 -6.02 -2.10 15.00
CA ALA A 206 -5.12 -1.46 14.04
C ALA A 206 -4.65 -2.46 12.98
N LEU A 207 -4.26 -3.67 13.40
CA LEU A 207 -3.80 -4.73 12.51
C LEU A 207 -4.91 -5.26 11.59
N ALA A 208 -6.19 -5.21 12.02
CA ALA A 208 -7.32 -5.54 11.16
C ALA A 208 -7.48 -4.54 10.00
N LEU A 209 -7.26 -3.24 10.28
CA LEU A 209 -7.22 -2.22 9.23
C LEU A 209 -6.01 -2.41 8.31
N VAL A 210 -4.85 -2.78 8.86
CA VAL A 210 -3.68 -3.16 8.05
C VAL A 210 -4.04 -4.36 7.15
N GLY A 211 -4.78 -5.36 7.64
CA GLY A 211 -5.28 -6.47 6.83
C GLY A 211 -6.21 -6.04 5.69
N LEU A 212 -7.13 -5.11 5.94
CA LEU A 212 -7.97 -4.53 4.89
C LEU A 212 -7.14 -3.76 3.85
N SER A 213 -6.09 -3.07 4.30
CA SER A 213 -5.14 -2.40 3.39
C SER A 213 -4.35 -3.40 2.54
N ALA A 214 -3.94 -4.54 3.12
CA ALA A 214 -3.25 -5.62 2.45
C ALA A 214 -4.14 -6.26 1.38
N TYR A 215 -5.40 -6.50 1.71
CA TYR A 215 -6.39 -7.00 0.77
C TYR A 215 -6.61 -6.03 -0.40
N SER A 216 -6.67 -4.73 -0.11
CA SER A 216 -6.78 -3.68 -1.12
C SER A 216 -5.56 -3.65 -2.04
N LEU A 217 -4.36 -3.83 -1.49
CA LEU A 217 -3.12 -3.91 -2.27
C LEU A 217 -3.10 -5.15 -3.17
N TYR A 218 -3.53 -6.30 -2.66
CA TYR A 218 -3.71 -7.53 -3.45
C TYR A 218 -4.69 -7.32 -4.61
N ARG A 219 -5.86 -6.73 -4.35
CA ARG A 219 -6.84 -6.39 -5.40
C ARG A 219 -6.26 -5.43 -6.43
N SER A 220 -5.46 -4.46 -5.98
CA SER A 220 -4.73 -3.53 -6.85
C SER A 220 -3.74 -4.27 -7.75
N ALA A 221 -2.94 -5.21 -7.23
CA ALA A 221 -2.04 -6.05 -8.02
C ALA A 221 -2.80 -6.88 -9.06
N ARG A 222 -3.86 -7.57 -8.65
CA ARG A 222 -4.66 -8.45 -9.52
C ARG A 222 -5.38 -7.68 -10.63
N SER A 223 -5.77 -6.43 -10.38
CA SER A 223 -6.44 -5.60 -11.38
C SER A 223 -5.55 -5.24 -12.57
N LEU A 224 -4.23 -5.35 -12.44
CA LEU A 224 -3.28 -5.15 -13.53
C LEU A 224 -3.23 -6.35 -14.49
N ALA A 225 -3.82 -7.50 -14.13
CA ALA A 225 -3.81 -8.67 -14.99
C ALA A 225 -4.61 -8.42 -16.29
N PRO A 226 -4.12 -8.87 -17.46
CA PRO A 226 -4.75 -8.62 -18.76
C PRO A 226 -6.07 -9.37 -19.01
N ILE A 227 -6.69 -9.95 -17.97
CA ILE A 227 -7.84 -10.86 -18.06
C ILE A 227 -9.04 -10.19 -18.74
N GLY A 228 -9.23 -8.88 -18.55
CA GLY A 228 -10.33 -8.14 -19.17
C GLY A 228 -10.21 -7.92 -20.68
N ARG A 229 -9.02 -8.09 -21.28
CA ARG A 229 -8.85 -8.02 -22.74
C ARG A 229 -9.21 -9.36 -23.39
N LEU A 230 -8.84 -10.47 -22.77
CA LEU A 230 -9.18 -11.81 -23.27
C LEU A 230 -10.70 -12.02 -23.24
N SER A 231 -11.36 -11.74 -22.12
CA SER A 231 -12.83 -11.91 -22.03
C SER A 231 -13.61 -10.97 -22.95
N ARG A 232 -13.10 -9.77 -23.25
CA ARG A 232 -13.73 -8.86 -24.24
C ARG A 232 -13.47 -9.26 -25.68
N ILE A 233 -12.30 -9.83 -26.00
CA ILE A 233 -12.00 -10.36 -27.34
C ILE A 233 -12.86 -11.61 -27.60
N GLU A 234 -13.02 -12.45 -26.59
CA GLU A 234 -13.86 -13.65 -26.61
C GLU A 234 -15.35 -13.29 -26.68
N ALA A 235 -15.81 -12.30 -25.91
CA ALA A 235 -17.19 -11.80 -25.98
C ALA A 235 -17.50 -10.97 -27.24
N ALA A 236 -16.48 -10.38 -27.89
CA ALA A 236 -16.60 -9.71 -29.18
C ALA A 236 -16.51 -10.68 -30.38
N GLY A 237 -16.37 -11.99 -30.13
CA GLY A 237 -16.27 -13.00 -31.18
C GLY A 237 -15.01 -12.90 -32.05
N LEU A 238 -13.98 -12.19 -31.58
CA LEU A 238 -12.71 -11.96 -32.29
C LEU A 238 -11.59 -12.90 -31.84
N GLY A 239 -11.94 -14.02 -31.18
CA GLY A 239 -11.02 -15.12 -30.95
C GLY A 239 -10.57 -15.73 -32.28
N PRO A 240 -9.40 -16.40 -32.34
CA PRO A 240 -8.98 -17.11 -33.54
C PRO A 240 -10.10 -18.09 -33.91
N GLY A 241 -10.68 -17.89 -35.10
CA GLY A 241 -11.73 -18.75 -35.62
C GLY A 241 -11.28 -20.22 -35.58
N PRO A 242 -12.22 -21.17 -35.49
CA PRO A 242 -11.89 -22.59 -35.45
C PRO A 242 -10.93 -22.88 -36.60
N VAL A 243 -9.71 -23.30 -36.24
CA VAL A 243 -8.76 -23.85 -37.20
C VAL A 243 -9.52 -24.99 -37.87
N ALA A 244 -9.87 -24.78 -39.14
CA ALA A 244 -10.51 -25.79 -39.96
C ALA A 244 -9.65 -27.04 -39.81
N ALA A 245 -10.21 -28.06 -39.16
CA ALA A 245 -9.62 -29.37 -39.09
C ALA A 245 -9.48 -29.84 -40.55
N GLY A 246 -8.27 -29.72 -41.08
CA GLY A 246 -7.91 -30.27 -42.37
C GLY A 246 -8.12 -31.77 -42.29
N SER A 247 -9.20 -32.24 -42.88
CA SER A 247 -9.38 -33.63 -43.24
C SER A 247 -8.31 -34.01 -44.25
N GLN A 248 -7.39 -34.87 -43.85
CA GLN A 248 -6.73 -35.83 -44.72
C GLN A 248 -6.99 -37.22 -44.14
#